data_AF-A0A562PSQ9-F1
#
_entry.id   AF-A0A562PSQ9-F1
#
_cell.length_a   1.000
_cell.length_b   1.000
_cell.length_c   1.000
_cell.angle_alpha   90.00
_cell.angle_beta   90.00
_cell.angle_gamma   90.00
#
_symmetry.space_group_name_H-M   'P 1'
#
loop_
_entity.id
_entity.type
_entity.pdbx_description
1 polymer ?
#
loop_
_entity_poly.entity_id
_entity_poly.type
_entity_poly.pdbx_seq_one_letter_code
_entity_poly.pdbx_strand_id
1 'polypeptide(L)'
;MRSINEVFQRWKVTLERRYGDGFPAEFVDTAHENLLAAYASFHASGCADSKFLRELCSSDVNKSAQRLGEILLFERLKHAGYDPKPSHNGWGPDFLVQQDGKKICLELITPSTGDDLKINRLFSSHKPLEPCPHAAIELRQRTLLRMTAAIAEKLGKYEGYLSDGVVSSQDVLVIVVNDALLCPDTFFYGVSHNADSGVGGQSLAEHAVYGFGHSVWEPDNEGTNYILRSTFREFVDNRPEPKRDGSARGPVPVSLFKTPDQQEAAEIAQRASVISAVLQVTLREDYGVLMLLREKAETEERLIEGQLRPGVLAVNPRAVNPLYVPLQHGLMKMVDAPPLSLKEAWDLKNRELKMILGEGYKEQPFPH
;
A
#
# COMPACT_ATOMS: atom_id res chain seq x y z
N MET A 1 -17.06 -14.00 19.56
CA MET A 1 -16.36 -14.35 18.31
C MET A 1 -17.42 -14.42 17.24
N ARG A 2 -17.24 -13.72 16.12
CA ARG A 2 -18.24 -13.70 15.06
C ARG A 2 -18.25 -15.02 14.30
N SER A 3 -19.34 -15.36 13.62
CA SER A 3 -19.30 -16.40 12.60
C SER A 3 -18.64 -15.87 11.32
N ILE A 4 -18.13 -16.76 10.47
CA ILE A 4 -17.58 -16.35 9.17
C ILE A 4 -18.64 -15.68 8.29
N ASN A 5 -19.90 -16.13 8.39
CA ASN A 5 -21.03 -15.52 7.69
C ASN A 5 -21.25 -14.07 8.15
N GLU A 6 -21.11 -13.76 9.44
CA GLU A 6 -21.19 -12.39 9.94
C GLU A 6 -20.05 -11.50 9.40
N VAL A 7 -18.86 -12.07 9.17
CA VAL A 7 -17.74 -11.34 8.54
C VAL A 7 -18.07 -11.01 7.09
N PHE A 8 -18.59 -11.97 6.33
CA PHE A 8 -18.99 -11.78 4.94
C PHE A 8 -20.11 -10.75 4.81
N GLN A 9 -21.16 -10.85 5.65
CA GLN A 9 -22.22 -9.85 5.68
C GLN A 9 -21.68 -8.45 6.03
N ARG A 10 -20.70 -8.34 6.92
CA ARG A 10 -20.04 -7.05 7.20
C ARG A 10 -19.32 -6.51 5.96
N TRP A 11 -18.66 -7.35 5.16
CA TRP A 11 -18.04 -6.90 3.91
C TRP A 11 -19.09 -6.37 2.93
N LYS A 12 -20.19 -7.11 2.75
CA LYS A 12 -21.33 -6.66 1.93
C LYS A 12 -21.89 -5.33 2.39
N VAL A 13 -22.20 -5.18 3.68
CA VAL A 13 -22.72 -3.92 4.26
C VAL A 13 -21.74 -2.76 4.06
N THR A 14 -20.43 -3.01 4.13
CA THR A 14 -19.43 -1.98 3.82
C THR A 14 -19.44 -1.57 2.35
N LEU A 15 -19.56 -2.53 1.42
CA LEU A 15 -19.69 -2.25 -0.01
C LEU A 15 -21.00 -1.52 -0.32
N GLU A 16 -22.13 -1.95 0.25
CA GLU A 16 -23.43 -1.27 0.12
C GLU A 16 -23.37 0.16 0.64
N ARG A 17 -22.73 0.41 1.78
CA ARG A 17 -22.53 1.77 2.31
C ARG A 17 -21.75 2.67 1.34
N ARG A 18 -20.77 2.13 0.63
CA ARG A 18 -19.87 2.91 -0.24
C ARG A 18 -20.38 3.04 -1.68
N TYR A 19 -21.07 2.02 -2.18
CA TYR A 19 -21.42 1.87 -3.60
C TYR A 19 -22.90 1.54 -3.84
N GLY A 20 -23.73 1.38 -2.79
CA GLY A 20 -25.15 1.03 -2.96
C GLY A 20 -25.98 2.15 -3.60
N ASP A 21 -25.61 3.41 -3.35
CA ASP A 21 -26.24 4.57 -3.97
C ASP A 21 -25.48 4.96 -5.25
N GLY A 22 -26.19 5.00 -6.38
CA GLY A 22 -25.64 5.46 -7.67
C GLY A 22 -24.99 4.37 -8.53
N PHE A 23 -24.90 3.12 -8.05
CA PHE A 23 -24.49 1.96 -8.87
C PHE A 23 -25.63 0.93 -8.97
N PRO A 24 -25.66 0.11 -10.03
CA PRO A 24 -26.56 -1.03 -10.12
C PRO A 24 -26.37 -2.00 -8.94
N ALA A 25 -27.45 -2.63 -8.45
CA ALA A 25 -27.36 -3.58 -7.33
C ALA A 25 -26.38 -4.74 -7.59
N GLU A 26 -26.34 -5.25 -8.83
CA GLU A 26 -25.41 -6.27 -9.31
C GLU A 26 -23.93 -5.89 -9.13
N PHE A 27 -23.61 -4.60 -9.09
CA PHE A 27 -22.24 -4.12 -8.91
C PHE A 27 -21.70 -4.49 -7.52
N VAL A 28 -22.50 -4.26 -6.47
CA VAL A 28 -22.13 -4.58 -5.09
C VAL A 28 -22.12 -6.09 -4.87
N ASP A 29 -23.11 -6.80 -5.43
CA ASP A 29 -23.18 -8.25 -5.33
C ASP A 29 -21.97 -8.92 -5.98
N THR A 30 -21.58 -8.50 -7.19
CA THR A 30 -20.39 -9.02 -7.89
C THR A 30 -19.10 -8.71 -7.12
N ALA A 31 -18.94 -7.48 -6.62
CA ALA A 31 -17.79 -7.12 -5.81
C ALA A 31 -17.70 -7.95 -4.51
N HIS A 32 -18.83 -8.26 -3.89
CA HIS A 32 -18.88 -9.11 -2.71
C HIS A 32 -18.55 -10.58 -3.05
N GLU A 33 -19.10 -11.11 -4.14
CA GLU A 33 -18.78 -12.46 -4.64
C GLU A 33 -17.27 -12.62 -4.94
N ASN A 34 -16.64 -11.59 -5.51
CA ASN A 34 -15.20 -11.54 -5.71
C ASN A 34 -14.40 -11.70 -4.39
N LEU A 35 -14.83 -11.02 -3.31
CA LEU A 35 -14.20 -11.19 -1.99
C LEU A 35 -14.38 -12.61 -1.43
N LEU A 36 -15.57 -13.21 -1.64
CA LEU A 36 -15.83 -14.60 -1.22
C LEU A 36 -14.98 -15.59 -2.00
N ALA A 37 -14.83 -15.39 -3.30
CA ALA A 37 -13.96 -16.20 -4.16
C ALA A 37 -12.49 -16.07 -3.75
N ALA A 38 -12.02 -14.85 -3.45
CA ALA A 38 -10.67 -14.61 -2.93
C ALA A 38 -10.44 -15.34 -1.59
N TYR A 39 -11.40 -15.27 -0.66
CA TYR A 39 -11.35 -16.02 0.59
C TYR A 39 -11.30 -17.54 0.35
N ALA A 40 -12.17 -18.08 -0.52
CA ALA A 40 -12.24 -19.51 -0.79
C ALA A 40 -10.91 -20.01 -1.41
N SER A 41 -10.34 -19.25 -2.33
CA SER A 41 -9.03 -19.53 -2.94
C SER A 41 -7.90 -19.51 -1.91
N PHE A 42 -7.86 -18.48 -1.04
CA PHE A 42 -6.88 -18.38 0.04
C PHE A 42 -7.01 -19.51 1.07
N HIS A 43 -8.23 -19.87 1.45
CA HIS A 43 -8.48 -20.96 2.39
C HIS A 43 -8.05 -22.32 1.82
N ALA A 44 -8.29 -22.56 0.53
CA ALA A 44 -7.90 -23.78 -0.16
C ALA A 44 -6.38 -23.90 -0.42
N SER A 45 -5.65 -22.78 -0.42
CA SER A 45 -4.21 -22.78 -0.74
C SER A 45 -3.31 -23.34 0.38
N GLY A 46 -3.84 -23.44 1.60
CA GLY A 46 -3.06 -23.81 2.78
C GLY A 46 -2.19 -22.69 3.35
N CYS A 47 -2.30 -21.45 2.83
CA CYS A 47 -1.57 -20.30 3.37
C CYS A 47 -2.13 -19.80 4.72
N ALA A 48 -3.37 -20.17 5.07
CA ALA A 48 -3.99 -19.75 6.33
C ALA A 48 -3.34 -20.46 7.53
N ASP A 49 -2.80 -19.67 8.48
CA ASP A 49 -2.29 -20.22 9.74
C ASP A 49 -3.41 -20.72 10.68
N SER A 50 -3.02 -21.46 11.73
CA SER A 50 -3.97 -22.05 12.70
C SER A 50 -4.84 -21.03 13.46
N LYS A 51 -4.42 -19.76 13.51
CA LYS A 51 -5.12 -18.66 14.19
C LYS A 51 -5.93 -17.81 13.20
N PHE A 52 -5.71 -17.98 11.90
CA PHE A 52 -6.28 -17.15 10.83
C PHE A 52 -7.78 -16.96 10.97
N LEU A 53 -8.56 -18.05 10.98
CA LEU A 53 -10.02 -17.98 11.03
C LEU A 53 -10.50 -17.29 12.32
N ARG A 54 -9.82 -17.55 13.44
CA ARG A 54 -10.14 -16.94 14.73
C ARG A 54 -9.92 -15.43 14.72
N GLU A 55 -8.84 -14.97 14.09
CA GLU A 55 -8.50 -13.55 13.99
C GLU A 55 -9.37 -12.83 12.97
N LEU A 56 -9.69 -13.47 11.85
CA LEU A 56 -10.64 -12.96 10.86
C LEU A 56 -12.03 -12.73 11.47
N CYS A 57 -12.49 -13.69 12.28
CA CYS A 57 -13.76 -13.65 13.01
C CYS A 57 -13.71 -12.85 14.33
N SER A 58 -12.60 -12.16 14.61
CA SER A 58 -12.46 -11.35 15.81
C SER A 58 -13.39 -10.13 15.76
N SER A 59 -13.86 -9.70 16.93
CA SER A 59 -14.52 -8.39 17.08
C SER A 59 -13.53 -7.23 17.00
N ASP A 60 -12.24 -7.51 17.20
CA ASP A 60 -11.15 -6.57 16.99
C ASP A 60 -10.97 -6.33 15.48
N VAL A 61 -11.33 -5.12 15.05
CA VAL A 61 -11.26 -4.70 13.64
C VAL A 61 -9.84 -4.79 13.11
N ASN A 62 -8.81 -4.55 13.93
CA ASN A 62 -7.42 -4.58 13.49
C ASN A 62 -7.00 -5.99 13.08
N LYS A 63 -7.35 -6.99 13.92
CA LYS A 63 -7.08 -8.41 13.61
C LYS A 63 -7.84 -8.85 12.38
N SER A 64 -9.10 -8.47 12.28
CA SER A 64 -9.96 -8.83 11.16
C SER A 64 -9.47 -8.21 9.84
N ALA A 65 -9.05 -6.94 9.86
CA ALA A 65 -8.51 -6.22 8.70
C ALA A 65 -7.13 -6.75 8.28
N GLN A 66 -6.26 -7.11 9.23
CA GLN A 66 -4.99 -7.78 8.92
C GLN A 66 -5.23 -9.06 8.11
N ARG A 67 -6.18 -9.90 8.54
CA ARG A 67 -6.50 -11.16 7.85
C ARG A 67 -7.20 -10.95 6.51
N LEU A 68 -8.02 -9.92 6.37
CA LEU A 68 -8.52 -9.50 5.06
C LEU A 68 -7.36 -9.08 4.14
N GLY A 69 -6.40 -8.29 4.64
CA GLY A 69 -5.21 -7.90 3.89
C GLY A 69 -4.42 -9.09 3.35
N GLU A 70 -4.27 -10.17 4.14
CA GLU A 70 -3.59 -11.40 3.71
C GLU A 70 -4.33 -12.09 2.55
N ILE A 71 -5.66 -12.21 2.64
CA ILE A 71 -6.50 -12.78 1.56
C ILE A 71 -6.31 -11.99 0.26
N LEU A 72 -6.39 -10.66 0.35
CA LEU A 72 -6.33 -9.79 -0.81
C LEU A 72 -4.94 -9.69 -1.41
N LEU A 73 -3.88 -9.72 -0.58
CA LEU A 73 -2.51 -9.82 -1.08
C LEU A 73 -2.29 -11.15 -1.80
N PHE A 74 -2.79 -12.26 -1.25
CA PHE A 74 -2.73 -13.56 -1.90
C PHE A 74 -3.42 -13.55 -3.27
N GLU A 75 -4.65 -13.04 -3.34
CA GLU A 75 -5.40 -12.88 -4.59
C GLU A 75 -4.58 -12.09 -5.60
N ARG A 76 -4.07 -10.93 -5.18
CA ARG A 76 -3.26 -10.05 -6.03
C ARG A 76 -2.03 -10.75 -6.59
N LEU A 77 -1.30 -11.49 -5.74
CA LEU A 77 -0.12 -12.24 -6.15
C LEU A 77 -0.48 -13.37 -7.13
N LYS A 78 -1.56 -14.12 -6.87
CA LYS A 78 -2.04 -15.16 -7.79
C LYS A 78 -2.40 -14.57 -9.15
N HIS A 79 -3.13 -13.45 -9.16
CA HIS A 79 -3.50 -12.76 -10.38
C HIS A 79 -2.28 -12.25 -11.15
N ALA A 80 -1.24 -11.75 -10.45
CA ALA A 80 0.02 -11.36 -11.07
C ALA A 80 0.86 -12.53 -11.61
N GLY A 81 0.37 -13.78 -11.50
CA GLY A 81 1.01 -14.98 -12.02
C GLY A 81 1.94 -15.69 -11.02
N TYR A 82 1.99 -15.25 -9.76
CA TYR A 82 2.77 -15.92 -8.74
C TYR A 82 2.05 -17.15 -8.17
N ASP A 83 2.82 -17.97 -7.46
CA ASP A 83 2.29 -19.07 -6.65
C ASP A 83 2.71 -18.90 -5.18
N PRO A 84 2.00 -18.07 -4.41
CA PRO A 84 2.32 -17.81 -3.00
C PRO A 84 2.25 -19.08 -2.17
N LYS A 85 3.30 -19.32 -1.40
CA LYS A 85 3.40 -20.40 -0.42
C LYS A 85 3.54 -19.83 0.98
N PRO A 86 3.03 -20.51 2.01
CA PRO A 86 3.31 -20.14 3.40
C PRO A 86 4.77 -20.45 3.74
N SER A 87 5.24 -19.85 4.83
CA SER A 87 6.49 -20.28 5.46
C SER A 87 6.37 -21.67 6.10
N HIS A 88 7.45 -22.44 6.03
CA HIS A 88 7.50 -23.78 6.60
C HIS A 88 7.27 -23.73 8.13
N ASN A 89 6.43 -24.63 8.65
CA ASN A 89 6.06 -24.71 10.08
C ASN A 89 5.40 -23.45 10.67
N GLY A 90 4.92 -22.50 9.86
CA GLY A 90 4.23 -21.31 10.36
C GLY A 90 5.13 -20.29 11.08
N TRP A 91 6.45 -20.39 10.92
CA TRP A 91 7.42 -19.36 11.34
C TRP A 91 8.14 -18.83 10.10
N GLY A 92 7.99 -17.53 9.85
CA GLY A 92 8.57 -16.85 8.70
C GLY A 92 7.61 -15.85 8.04
N PRO A 93 8.00 -15.33 6.86
CA PRO A 93 7.18 -14.41 6.08
C PRO A 93 5.78 -14.94 5.79
N ASP A 94 4.81 -14.03 5.68
CA ASP A 94 3.41 -14.37 5.36
C ASP A 94 3.30 -15.07 4.01
N PHE A 95 4.07 -14.63 3.01
CA PHE A 95 4.12 -15.27 1.69
C PHE A 95 5.54 -15.43 1.16
N LEU A 96 5.77 -16.56 0.51
CA LEU A 96 6.95 -16.86 -0.29
C LEU A 96 6.52 -17.02 -1.75
N VAL A 97 7.11 -16.24 -2.65
CA VAL A 97 6.93 -16.40 -4.10
C VAL A 97 8.30 -16.57 -4.78
N GLN A 98 8.30 -17.07 -6.01
CA GLN A 98 9.51 -17.18 -6.82
C GLN A 98 9.31 -16.49 -8.16
N GLN A 99 10.35 -15.80 -8.62
CA GLN A 99 10.44 -15.27 -9.98
C GLN A 99 11.91 -15.28 -10.40
N ASP A 100 12.17 -15.76 -11.62
CA ASP A 100 13.50 -15.85 -12.22
C ASP A 100 14.55 -16.51 -11.30
N GLY A 101 14.14 -17.58 -10.61
CA GLY A 101 14.99 -18.34 -9.67
C GLY A 101 15.31 -17.62 -8.37
N LYS A 102 14.74 -16.43 -8.13
CA LYS A 102 14.87 -15.69 -6.86
C LYS A 102 13.64 -15.91 -5.98
N LYS A 103 13.89 -16.19 -4.70
CA LYS A 103 12.86 -16.26 -3.66
C LYS A 103 12.57 -14.85 -3.15
N ILE A 104 11.30 -14.48 -3.15
CA ILE A 104 10.80 -13.20 -2.65
C ILE A 104 9.93 -13.52 -1.44
N CYS A 105 10.33 -12.96 -0.31
CA CYS A 105 9.66 -13.06 0.97
C CYS A 105 8.81 -11.80 1.17
N LEU A 106 7.51 -11.96 1.39
CA LEU A 106 6.59 -10.86 1.68
C LEU A 106 6.06 -11.00 3.10
N GLU A 107 6.22 -9.95 3.89
CA GLU A 107 5.67 -9.85 5.24
C GLU A 107 4.71 -8.66 5.25
N LEU A 108 3.44 -8.94 5.47
CA LEU A 108 2.35 -7.99 5.49
C LEU A 108 2.18 -7.38 6.89
N ILE A 109 1.90 -6.09 6.93
CA ILE A 109 1.42 -5.39 8.12
C ILE A 109 0.29 -4.43 7.76
N THR A 110 -0.76 -4.46 8.57
CA THR A 110 -1.89 -3.51 8.49
C THR A 110 -1.85 -2.59 9.71
N PRO A 111 -1.02 -1.52 9.71
CA PRO A 111 -0.94 -0.61 10.83
C PRO A 111 -2.31 -0.01 11.13
N SER A 112 -2.71 -0.03 12.40
CA SER A 112 -3.94 0.62 12.85
C SER A 112 -3.66 1.97 13.49
N THR A 113 -4.72 2.76 13.68
CA THR A 113 -4.66 3.96 14.51
C THR A 113 -4.38 3.65 15.98
N GLY A 114 -4.53 2.39 16.40
CA GLY A 114 -4.19 1.88 17.72
C GLY A 114 -4.98 2.59 18.82
N ASP A 115 -4.26 3.05 19.85
CA ASP A 115 -4.79 3.87 20.95
C ASP A 115 -4.86 5.38 20.63
N ASP A 116 -4.47 5.79 19.42
CA ASP A 116 -4.45 7.19 19.02
C ASP A 116 -5.83 7.64 18.54
N LEU A 117 -6.70 7.95 19.50
CA LEU A 117 -8.05 8.46 19.24
C LEU A 117 -8.04 9.79 18.46
N LYS A 118 -6.92 10.52 18.46
CA LYS A 118 -6.80 11.79 17.74
C LYS A 118 -6.75 11.55 16.24
N ILE A 119 -6.10 10.48 15.75
CA ILE A 119 -6.12 10.12 14.32
C ILE A 119 -7.56 9.91 13.84
N ASN A 120 -8.36 9.14 14.57
CA ASN A 120 -9.76 8.89 14.20
C ASN A 120 -10.57 10.19 14.13
N ARG A 121 -10.40 11.09 15.11
CA ARG A 121 -11.05 12.42 15.10
C ARG A 121 -10.60 13.27 13.92
N LEU A 122 -9.30 13.25 13.60
CA LEU A 122 -8.73 13.99 12.48
C LEU A 122 -9.31 13.50 11.15
N PHE A 123 -9.39 12.19 10.93
CA PHE A 123 -10.07 11.61 9.76
C PHE A 123 -11.53 12.06 9.66
N SER A 124 -12.31 11.96 10.75
CA SER A 124 -13.73 12.36 10.74
C SER A 124 -13.92 13.86 10.55
N SER A 125 -12.96 14.68 10.97
CA SER A 125 -12.99 16.14 10.80
C SER A 125 -12.46 16.60 9.44
N HIS A 126 -11.84 15.71 8.66
CA HIS A 126 -11.27 16.05 7.38
C HIS A 126 -12.38 16.29 6.36
N LYS A 127 -12.62 17.57 6.05
CA LYS A 127 -13.57 17.99 5.01
C LYS A 127 -12.78 18.36 3.76
N PRO A 128 -12.85 17.58 2.66
CA PRO A 128 -12.11 17.88 1.44
C PRO A 128 -12.43 19.27 0.86
N LEU A 129 -13.68 19.73 1.02
CA LEU A 129 -14.14 21.04 0.55
C LEU A 129 -13.78 22.19 1.51
N GLU A 130 -13.40 21.88 2.75
CA GLU A 130 -13.02 22.86 3.78
C GLU A 130 -11.74 22.38 4.50
N PRO A 131 -10.60 22.30 3.78
CA PRO A 131 -9.40 21.71 4.34
C PRO A 131 -8.85 22.57 5.48
N CYS A 132 -8.52 21.95 6.61
CA CYS A 132 -7.77 22.59 7.70
C CYS A 132 -6.29 22.18 7.61
N PRO A 133 -5.37 23.08 7.23
CA PRO A 133 -3.96 22.74 7.04
C PRO A 133 -3.31 22.15 8.30
N HIS A 134 -3.59 22.72 9.48
CA HIS A 134 -3.04 22.24 10.74
C HIS A 134 -3.50 20.81 11.07
N ALA A 135 -4.79 20.52 10.87
CA ALA A 135 -5.32 19.17 11.08
C ALA A 135 -4.73 18.17 10.07
N ALA A 136 -4.53 18.57 8.82
CA ALA A 136 -3.91 17.73 7.80
C ALA A 136 -2.43 17.44 8.12
N ILE A 137 -1.66 18.42 8.58
CA ILE A 137 -0.27 18.24 9.02
C ILE A 137 -0.21 17.27 10.20
N GLU A 138 -1.05 17.47 11.22
CA GLU A 138 -1.10 16.60 12.39
C GLU A 138 -1.48 15.17 12.01
N LEU A 139 -2.49 14.99 11.15
CA LEU A 139 -2.92 13.69 10.65
C LEU A 139 -1.77 12.99 9.93
N ARG A 140 -1.12 13.66 8.98
CA ARG A 140 0.02 13.11 8.23
C ARG A 140 1.17 12.70 9.14
N GLN A 141 1.54 13.52 10.12
CA GLN A 141 2.62 13.19 11.05
C GLN A 141 2.27 11.95 11.89
N ARG A 142 1.05 11.88 12.43
CA ARG A 142 0.61 10.71 13.22
C ARG A 142 0.53 9.45 12.38
N THR A 143 0.03 9.54 11.14
CA THR A 143 -0.04 8.40 10.21
C THR A 143 1.35 7.95 9.79
N LEU A 144 2.28 8.88 9.54
CA LEU A 144 3.69 8.58 9.28
C LEU A 144 4.34 7.83 10.45
N LEU A 145 4.07 8.23 11.69
CA LEU A 145 4.58 7.52 12.87
C LEU A 145 4.01 6.09 13.00
N ARG A 146 2.79 5.83 12.52
CA ARG A 146 2.24 4.46 12.44
C ARG A 146 2.91 3.64 11.33
N MET A 147 3.20 4.26 10.19
CA MET A 147 3.95 3.66 9.09
C MET A 147 5.38 3.27 9.52
N THR A 148 6.12 4.19 10.13
CA THR A 148 7.51 3.93 10.59
C THR A 148 7.56 2.85 11.67
N ALA A 149 6.62 2.86 12.63
CA ALA A 149 6.53 1.82 13.65
C ALA A 149 6.25 0.44 13.05
N ALA A 150 5.38 0.35 12.04
CA ALA A 150 5.06 -0.90 11.36
C ALA A 150 6.27 -1.45 10.58
N ILE A 151 7.00 -0.59 9.85
CA ILE A 151 8.21 -0.98 9.15
C ILE A 151 9.29 -1.44 10.15
N ALA A 152 9.47 -0.74 11.27
CA ALA A 152 10.42 -1.11 12.30
C ALA A 152 10.08 -2.46 12.98
N GLU A 153 8.80 -2.75 13.22
CA GLU A 153 8.35 -4.05 13.72
C GLU A 153 8.74 -5.18 12.77
N LYS A 154 8.47 -5.00 11.47
CA LYS A 154 8.76 -6.04 10.47
C LYS A 154 10.25 -6.17 10.16
N LEU A 155 11.02 -5.09 10.27
CA LEU A 155 12.49 -5.16 10.26
C LEU A 155 12.99 -6.10 11.36
N GLY A 156 12.52 -5.90 12.60
CA GLY A 156 12.90 -6.77 13.73
C GLY A 156 12.52 -8.23 13.51
N LYS A 157 11.37 -8.50 12.87
CA LYS A 157 10.99 -9.86 12.48
C LYS A 157 11.93 -10.46 11.43
N TYR A 158 12.27 -9.71 10.38
CA TYR A 158 13.20 -10.19 9.35
C TYR A 158 14.60 -10.48 9.91
N GLU A 159 15.09 -9.65 10.84
CA GLU A 159 16.32 -9.94 11.58
C GLU A 159 16.23 -11.27 12.35
N GLY A 160 15.08 -11.53 12.99
CA GLY A 160 14.80 -12.81 13.63
C GLY A 160 14.79 -13.99 12.64
N TYR A 161 14.07 -13.85 11.52
CA TYR A 161 14.00 -14.88 10.48
C TYR A 161 15.38 -15.19 9.88
N LEU A 162 16.23 -14.18 9.70
CA LEU A 162 17.61 -14.35 9.23
C LEU A 162 18.46 -15.08 10.28
N SER A 163 18.35 -14.71 11.55
CA SER A 163 19.05 -15.36 12.66
C SER A 163 18.66 -16.84 12.79
N ASP A 164 17.40 -17.16 12.56
CA ASP A 164 16.86 -18.52 12.65
C ASP A 164 17.06 -19.35 11.36
N GLY A 165 17.61 -18.76 10.29
CA GLY A 165 17.82 -19.42 9.00
C GLY A 165 16.54 -19.70 8.20
N VAL A 166 15.43 -19.05 8.55
CA VAL A 166 14.13 -19.17 7.86
C VAL A 166 14.16 -18.48 6.48
N VAL A 167 14.84 -17.34 6.42
CA VAL A 167 15.15 -16.62 5.17
C VAL A 167 16.66 -16.52 5.01
N SER A 168 17.12 -16.54 3.76
CA SER A 168 18.54 -16.40 3.43
C SER A 168 18.91 -14.94 3.22
N SER A 169 20.19 -14.60 3.44
CA SER A 169 20.75 -13.30 3.05
C SER A 169 20.79 -13.06 1.54
N GLN A 170 20.35 -14.03 0.72
CA GLN A 170 20.17 -13.91 -0.73
C GLN A 170 18.69 -13.76 -1.15
N ASP A 171 17.76 -13.90 -0.19
CA ASP A 171 16.33 -13.73 -0.44
C ASP A 171 16.01 -12.23 -0.60
N VAL A 172 15.01 -11.93 -1.43
CA VAL A 172 14.46 -10.58 -1.57
C VAL A 172 13.41 -10.40 -0.47
N LEU A 173 13.60 -9.41 0.41
CA LEU A 173 12.71 -9.19 1.56
C LEU A 173 11.85 -7.95 1.34
N VAL A 174 10.54 -8.13 1.22
CA VAL A 174 9.57 -7.05 0.98
C VAL A 174 8.67 -6.92 2.20
N ILE A 175 8.54 -5.70 2.72
CA ILE A 175 7.49 -5.38 3.68
C ILE A 175 6.30 -4.84 2.90
N VAL A 176 5.16 -5.52 2.99
CA VAL A 176 3.91 -5.01 2.42
C VAL A 176 3.17 -4.27 3.53
N VAL A 177 2.94 -2.98 3.36
CA VAL A 177 2.14 -2.19 4.29
C VAL A 177 0.75 -1.99 3.70
N ASN A 178 -0.23 -2.65 4.31
CA ASN A 178 -1.64 -2.42 4.05
C ASN A 178 -2.12 -1.19 4.82
N ASP A 179 -2.32 -0.08 4.13
CA ASP A 179 -2.73 1.19 4.74
C ASP A 179 -4.25 1.33 4.94
N ALA A 180 -5.02 0.24 4.76
CA ALA A 180 -6.49 0.24 4.86
C ALA A 180 -7.07 0.86 6.14
N LEU A 181 -6.37 0.75 7.28
CA LEU A 181 -6.81 1.33 8.56
C LEU A 181 -6.26 2.74 8.82
N LEU A 182 -5.45 3.25 7.90
CA LEU A 182 -4.83 4.57 7.90
C LEU A 182 -5.36 5.44 6.75
N CYS A 183 -6.55 5.12 6.24
CA CYS A 183 -7.19 5.82 5.14
C CYS A 183 -8.64 6.21 5.48
N PRO A 184 -9.21 7.23 4.82
CA PRO A 184 -10.62 7.58 5.02
C PRO A 184 -11.56 6.49 4.50
N ASP A 185 -12.74 6.41 5.10
CA ASP A 185 -13.80 5.49 4.70
C ASP A 185 -14.65 6.08 3.55
N THR A 186 -14.03 6.25 2.38
CA THR A 186 -14.68 6.81 1.18
C THR A 186 -14.73 5.81 0.02
N PHE A 187 -15.72 5.95 -0.87
CA PHE A 187 -15.85 5.13 -2.07
C PHE A 187 -14.63 5.29 -3.01
N PHE A 188 -14.29 4.23 -3.74
CA PHE A 188 -13.10 4.09 -4.60
C PHE A 188 -11.72 4.27 -3.97
N TYR A 189 -11.60 4.56 -2.67
CA TYR A 189 -10.29 4.81 -2.07
C TYR A 189 -9.36 3.59 -2.21
N GLY A 190 -9.85 2.38 -1.92
CA GLY A 190 -9.08 1.15 -2.10
C GLY A 190 -8.82 0.73 -3.56
N VAL A 191 -9.30 1.50 -4.53
CA VAL A 191 -9.22 1.19 -5.97
C VAL A 191 -8.33 2.19 -6.71
N SER A 192 -8.57 3.48 -6.49
CA SER A 192 -8.03 4.57 -7.31
C SER A 192 -7.02 5.47 -6.58
N HIS A 193 -6.80 5.24 -5.29
CA HIS A 193 -5.85 6.01 -4.49
C HIS A 193 -4.65 5.16 -4.07
N ASN A 194 -3.47 5.79 -4.09
CA ASN A 194 -2.38 5.41 -3.20
C ASN A 194 -2.69 6.07 -1.85
N ALA A 195 -2.47 5.43 -0.68
CA ALA A 195 -2.81 6.16 0.54
C ALA A 195 -2.04 7.46 0.67
N ASP A 196 -2.72 8.39 1.34
CA ASP A 196 -2.45 9.83 1.44
C ASP A 196 -1.05 10.19 0.95
N SER A 197 -1.01 10.90 -0.18
CA SER A 197 0.21 11.56 -0.61
C SER A 197 0.67 12.44 0.56
N GLY A 198 1.77 12.02 1.18
CA GLY A 198 2.49 12.80 2.15
C GLY A 198 2.96 14.12 1.57
N VAL A 199 3.80 14.80 2.33
CA VAL A 199 4.30 16.10 1.93
C VAL A 199 5.03 16.00 0.58
N GLY A 200 4.70 16.87 -0.39
CA GLY A 200 5.38 16.92 -1.69
C GLY A 200 4.87 15.92 -2.73
N GLY A 201 3.80 15.17 -2.44
CA GLY A 201 3.19 14.22 -3.38
C GLY A 201 3.69 12.77 -3.24
N GLN A 202 4.70 12.52 -2.40
CA GLN A 202 5.24 11.17 -2.13
C GLN A 202 4.37 10.41 -1.13
N SER A 203 4.33 9.09 -1.22
CA SER A 203 3.59 8.21 -0.30
C SER A 203 4.13 8.22 1.13
N LEU A 204 3.32 7.80 2.09
CA LEU A 204 3.74 7.65 3.49
C LEU A 204 4.91 6.67 3.66
N ALA A 205 4.97 5.59 2.87
CA ALA A 205 6.08 4.65 2.88
C ALA A 205 7.37 5.32 2.39
N GLU A 206 7.32 6.12 1.31
CA GLU A 206 8.48 6.90 0.86
C GLU A 206 8.93 7.90 1.92
N HIS A 207 8.00 8.57 2.59
CA HIS A 207 8.30 9.43 3.75
C HIS A 207 8.97 8.67 4.88
N ALA A 208 8.53 7.43 5.16
CA ALA A 208 9.04 6.61 6.25
C ALA A 208 10.44 6.02 5.99
N VAL A 209 10.82 5.81 4.73
CA VAL A 209 12.09 5.15 4.38
C VAL A 209 13.13 6.08 3.75
N TYR A 210 12.74 7.16 3.08
CA TYR A 210 13.66 8.14 2.50
C TYR A 210 13.68 9.48 3.23
N GLY A 211 12.75 9.71 4.16
CA GLY A 211 12.70 10.93 4.93
C GLY A 211 12.45 12.15 4.06
N PHE A 212 11.56 12.03 3.07
CA PHE A 212 11.14 13.18 2.26
C PHE A 212 10.58 14.29 3.17
N GLY A 213 11.02 15.52 2.91
CA GLY A 213 10.55 16.73 3.59
C GLY A 213 9.65 17.57 2.68
N HIS A 214 9.37 18.81 3.09
CA HIS A 214 8.66 19.77 2.25
C HIS A 214 9.56 20.23 1.11
N SER A 215 9.10 20.10 -0.13
CA SER A 215 9.76 20.78 -1.24
C SER A 215 9.60 22.29 -1.05
N VAL A 216 10.69 23.02 -1.21
CA VAL A 216 10.76 24.48 -1.05
C VAL A 216 11.22 25.11 -2.34
N TRP A 217 10.61 26.25 -2.69
CA TRP A 217 11.08 27.07 -3.79
C TRP A 217 12.26 27.89 -3.31
N GLU A 218 13.41 27.69 -3.92
CA GLU A 218 14.64 28.42 -3.63
C GLU A 218 15.14 29.11 -4.90
N PRO A 219 15.76 30.29 -4.80
CA PRO A 219 16.41 30.89 -5.96
C PRO A 219 17.47 29.94 -6.52
N ASP A 220 17.62 29.93 -7.85
CA ASP A 220 18.75 29.26 -8.50
C ASP A 220 20.07 29.95 -8.15
N ASN A 221 21.19 29.33 -8.53
CA ASN A 221 22.52 29.85 -8.18
C ASN A 221 22.79 31.26 -8.72
N GLU A 222 22.05 31.68 -9.75
CA GLU A 222 22.15 33.00 -10.38
C GLU A 222 21.15 34.01 -9.79
N GLY A 223 20.21 33.57 -8.95
CA GLY A 223 19.14 34.37 -8.38
C GLY A 223 18.10 34.86 -9.40
N THR A 224 18.09 34.30 -10.61
CA THR A 224 17.22 34.75 -11.71
C THR A 224 15.95 33.92 -11.82
N ASN A 225 15.98 32.66 -11.39
CA ASN A 225 14.81 31.78 -11.35
C ASN A 225 14.63 31.19 -9.95
N TYR A 226 13.49 30.53 -9.75
CA TYR A 226 13.25 29.68 -8.60
C TYR A 226 13.23 28.22 -9.05
N ILE A 227 13.91 27.37 -8.30
CA ILE A 227 13.90 25.92 -8.46
C ILE A 227 13.21 25.28 -7.25
N LEU A 228 12.38 24.27 -7.52
CA LEU A 228 11.77 23.47 -6.47
C LEU A 228 12.80 22.47 -5.95
N ARG A 229 13.34 22.70 -4.75
CA ARG A 229 14.24 21.76 -4.08
C ARG A 229 13.49 20.86 -3.13
N SER A 230 13.69 19.56 -3.26
CA SER A 230 13.20 18.60 -2.27
C SER A 230 14.08 18.63 -1.02
N THR A 231 13.48 18.80 0.14
CA THR A 231 14.19 18.67 1.42
C THR A 231 14.11 17.24 1.93
N PHE A 232 15.03 16.90 2.83
CA PHE A 232 15.08 15.58 3.44
C PHE A 232 15.40 15.72 4.93
N ARG A 233 14.95 14.74 5.71
CA ARG A 233 15.18 14.66 7.15
C ARG A 233 15.56 13.23 7.52
N GLU A 234 16.39 13.09 8.54
CA GLU A 234 16.79 11.79 9.07
C GLU A 234 15.86 11.32 10.18
N PHE A 235 15.24 12.27 10.86
CA PHE A 235 14.33 12.05 11.97
C PHE A 235 13.04 12.82 11.78
N VAL A 236 11.96 12.27 12.34
CA VAL A 236 10.72 13.00 12.60
C VAL A 236 10.49 13.09 14.10
N ASP A 237 10.00 14.24 14.53
CA ASP A 237 9.53 14.39 15.89
C ASP A 237 8.37 13.43 16.15
N ASN A 238 8.45 12.79 17.30
CA ASN A 238 7.36 11.94 17.77
C ASN A 238 6.17 12.80 18.18
N ARG A 239 5.04 12.14 18.44
CA ARG A 239 3.87 12.82 18.99
C ARG A 239 4.20 13.39 20.39
N PRO A 240 3.65 14.57 20.74
CA PRO A 240 3.96 15.25 22.00
C PRO A 240 3.43 14.49 23.22
N GLU A 241 2.45 13.59 23.05
CA GLU A 241 1.92 12.79 24.16
C GLU A 241 2.96 11.79 24.70
N PRO A 242 3.12 11.70 26.03
CA PRO A 242 4.11 10.83 26.63
C PRO A 242 3.83 9.33 26.35
N LYS A 243 4.82 8.51 26.70
CA LYS A 243 4.65 7.06 26.80
C LYS A 243 3.74 6.71 27.99
N ARG A 244 3.32 5.44 28.08
CA ARG A 244 2.44 4.95 29.17
C ARG A 244 3.08 5.08 30.55
N ASP A 245 4.40 5.11 30.62
CA ASP A 245 5.21 5.31 31.83
C ASP A 245 5.45 6.80 32.15
N GLY A 246 4.87 7.72 31.37
CA GLY A 246 5.05 9.16 31.54
C GLY A 246 6.32 9.73 30.89
N SER A 247 7.20 8.90 30.31
CA SER A 247 8.42 9.39 29.68
C SER A 247 8.12 10.11 28.36
N ALA A 248 8.97 11.08 28.01
CA ALA A 248 8.95 11.67 26.67
C ALA A 248 9.24 10.60 25.59
N ARG A 249 8.73 10.85 24.39
CA ARG A 249 9.02 10.03 23.21
C ARG A 249 10.19 10.64 22.46
N GLY A 250 11.16 9.80 22.12
CA GLY A 250 12.30 10.21 21.29
C GLY A 250 11.92 10.34 19.81
N PRO A 251 12.74 11.03 19.01
CA PRO A 251 12.55 11.15 17.57
C PRO A 251 12.57 9.77 16.88
N VAL A 252 11.97 9.69 15.70
CA VAL A 252 11.85 8.44 14.94
C VAL A 252 12.64 8.56 13.63
N PRO A 253 13.54 7.61 13.32
CA PRO A 253 14.30 7.63 12.08
C PRO A 253 13.39 7.42 10.87
N VAL A 254 13.68 8.14 9.78
CA VAL A 254 12.92 8.06 8.52
C VAL A 254 13.79 7.95 7.26
N SER A 255 15.11 7.88 7.43
CA SER A 255 16.10 7.77 6.34
C SER A 255 16.62 6.34 6.14
N LEU A 256 15.78 5.33 6.38
CA LEU A 256 16.14 3.90 6.38
C LEU A 256 16.83 3.43 5.09
N PHE A 257 16.46 3.97 3.92
CA PHE A 257 16.96 3.59 2.59
C PHE A 257 17.99 4.59 2.03
N LYS A 258 18.46 5.51 2.87
CA LYS A 258 19.48 6.51 2.53
C LYS A 258 20.76 6.27 3.29
N THR A 259 21.79 7.06 2.99
CA THR A 259 23.02 7.17 3.79
C THR A 259 22.92 8.41 4.66
N PRO A 260 22.41 8.30 5.90
CA PRO A 260 22.31 9.44 6.81
C PRO A 260 23.69 9.82 7.37
N ASP A 261 23.82 11.09 7.72
CA ASP A 261 25.01 11.70 8.32
C ASP A 261 25.03 11.46 9.84
N GLN A 262 23.86 11.42 10.51
CA GLN A 262 23.80 11.17 11.95
C GLN A 262 24.00 9.68 12.26
N GLN A 263 24.89 9.39 13.21
CA GLN A 263 25.30 8.03 13.56
C GLN A 263 24.12 7.13 13.96
N GLU A 264 23.19 7.62 14.79
CA GLU A 264 22.01 6.84 15.22
C GLU A 264 21.13 6.44 14.01
N ALA A 265 20.89 7.36 13.07
CA ALA A 265 20.17 7.05 11.85
C ALA A 265 20.96 6.08 10.96
N ALA A 266 22.28 6.19 10.91
CA ALA A 266 23.16 5.33 10.10
C ALA A 266 23.14 3.88 10.59
N GLU A 267 23.14 3.65 11.90
CA GLU A 267 23.02 2.31 12.49
C GLU A 267 21.69 1.64 12.12
N ILE A 268 20.60 2.41 12.14
CA ILE A 268 19.27 1.89 11.79
C ILE A 268 19.14 1.66 10.28
N ALA A 269 19.67 2.56 9.44
CA ALA A 269 19.73 2.36 8.00
C ALA A 269 20.59 1.14 7.61
N GLN A 270 21.67 0.88 8.34
CA GLN A 270 22.48 -0.32 8.15
C GLN A 270 21.69 -1.59 8.46
N ARG A 271 20.92 -1.61 9.56
CA ARG A 271 20.01 -2.73 9.86
C ARG A 271 18.94 -2.90 8.78
N ALA A 272 18.37 -1.80 8.30
CA ALA A 272 17.36 -1.80 7.24
C ALA A 272 17.88 -2.28 5.87
N SER A 273 19.19 -2.45 5.68
CA SER A 273 19.78 -3.01 4.45
C SER A 273 19.32 -4.45 4.15
N VAL A 274 18.73 -5.16 5.10
CA VAL A 274 18.11 -6.47 4.82
C VAL A 274 16.82 -6.33 4.00
N ILE A 275 16.12 -5.19 4.09
CA ILE A 275 14.86 -4.95 3.40
C ILE A 275 15.15 -4.52 1.96
N SER A 276 14.64 -5.27 0.99
CA SER A 276 14.75 -4.96 -0.45
C SER A 276 13.79 -3.86 -0.89
N ALA A 277 12.58 -3.82 -0.35
CA ALA A 277 11.59 -2.80 -0.66
C ALA A 277 10.47 -2.72 0.40
N VAL A 278 9.76 -1.59 0.42
CA VAL A 278 8.46 -1.44 1.09
C VAL A 278 7.38 -1.22 0.01
N LEU A 279 6.37 -2.08 -0.01
CA LEU A 279 5.20 -1.96 -0.87
C LEU A 279 4.02 -1.45 -0.05
N GLN A 280 3.63 -0.19 -0.26
CA GLN A 280 2.43 0.39 0.34
C GLN A 280 1.23 0.16 -0.58
N VAL A 281 0.15 -0.43 -0.06
CA VAL A 281 -1.07 -0.77 -0.80
C VAL A 281 -2.31 -0.63 0.08
N THR A 282 -3.46 -0.37 -0.54
CA THR A 282 -4.76 -0.37 0.16
C THR A 282 -5.49 -1.69 -0.08
N LEU A 283 -5.48 -2.60 0.88
CA LEU A 283 -6.15 -3.90 0.80
C LEU A 283 -7.34 -3.95 1.78
N ARG A 284 -8.53 -3.64 1.26
CA ARG A 284 -9.80 -3.61 1.99
C ARG A 284 -10.97 -4.07 1.12
N GLU A 285 -12.20 -4.00 1.61
CA GLU A 285 -13.38 -4.54 0.92
C GLU A 285 -13.56 -3.99 -0.51
N ASP A 286 -13.17 -2.74 -0.77
CA ASP A 286 -13.21 -2.11 -2.10
C ASP A 286 -12.37 -2.86 -3.15
N TYR A 287 -11.48 -3.75 -2.72
CA TYR A 287 -10.72 -4.63 -3.61
C TYR A 287 -11.64 -5.54 -4.43
N GLY A 288 -12.82 -5.90 -3.93
CA GLY A 288 -13.82 -6.62 -4.74
C GLY A 288 -14.29 -5.82 -5.97
N VAL A 289 -14.38 -4.49 -5.83
CA VAL A 289 -14.65 -3.56 -6.95
C VAL A 289 -13.43 -3.44 -7.85
N LEU A 290 -12.22 -3.41 -7.27
CA LEU A 290 -10.98 -3.44 -8.04
C LEU A 290 -10.94 -4.65 -8.99
N MET A 291 -11.29 -5.83 -8.49
CA MET A 291 -11.28 -7.08 -9.28
C MET A 291 -12.23 -6.99 -10.49
N LEU A 292 -13.42 -6.39 -10.31
CA LEU A 292 -14.36 -6.13 -11.40
C LEU A 292 -13.78 -5.17 -12.44
N LEU A 293 -13.19 -4.06 -12.00
CA LEU A 293 -12.59 -3.08 -12.90
C LEU A 293 -11.38 -3.64 -13.64
N ARG A 294 -10.59 -4.49 -12.97
CA ARG A 294 -9.46 -5.20 -13.54
C ARG A 294 -9.91 -6.14 -14.67
N GLU A 295 -10.92 -6.96 -14.43
CA GLU A 295 -11.48 -7.84 -15.47
C GLU A 295 -11.95 -7.03 -16.68
N LYS A 296 -12.64 -5.90 -16.46
CA LYS A 296 -13.02 -4.99 -17.55
C LYS A 296 -11.82 -4.39 -18.27
N ALA A 297 -10.77 -4.01 -17.55
CA ALA A 297 -9.53 -3.52 -18.14
C ALA A 297 -8.82 -4.59 -18.99
N GLU A 298 -8.96 -5.86 -18.67
CA GLU A 298 -8.35 -6.99 -19.39
C GLU A 298 -9.13 -7.39 -20.64
N THR A 299 -10.46 -7.23 -20.61
CA THR A 299 -11.36 -7.84 -21.60
C THR A 299 -12.09 -6.85 -22.51
N GLU A 300 -12.41 -5.65 -22.01
CA GLU A 300 -13.36 -4.74 -22.66
C GLU A 300 -12.78 -3.34 -22.86
N GLU A 301 -12.29 -2.71 -21.80
CA GLU A 301 -12.05 -1.27 -21.74
C GLU A 301 -10.70 -0.94 -21.08
N ARG A 302 -9.66 -0.87 -21.93
CA ARG A 302 -8.28 -0.56 -21.51
C ARG A 302 -8.14 0.78 -20.79
N LEU A 303 -9.06 1.74 -20.97
CA LEU A 303 -9.01 3.02 -20.25
C LEU A 303 -9.07 2.86 -18.73
N ILE A 304 -9.72 1.79 -18.25
CA ILE A 304 -9.88 1.52 -16.82
C ILE A 304 -8.53 1.22 -16.17
N GLU A 305 -7.55 0.68 -16.91
CA GLU A 305 -6.20 0.40 -16.38
C GLU A 305 -5.58 1.64 -15.72
N GLY A 306 -5.77 2.83 -16.30
CA GLY A 306 -5.26 4.09 -15.75
C GLY A 306 -5.90 4.51 -14.41
N GLN A 307 -7.06 3.94 -14.07
CA GLN A 307 -7.75 4.18 -12.81
C GLN A 307 -7.31 3.23 -11.70
N LEU A 308 -6.72 2.09 -12.05
CA LEU A 308 -6.27 1.08 -11.10
C LEU A 308 -4.91 1.47 -10.54
N ARG A 309 -4.84 1.68 -9.23
CA ARG A 309 -3.58 2.00 -8.58
C ARG A 309 -2.92 0.75 -8.01
N PRO A 310 -1.69 0.41 -8.44
CA PRO A 310 -0.96 -0.71 -7.87
C PRO A 310 -0.43 -0.42 -6.45
N GLY A 311 -0.57 0.79 -5.92
CA GLY A 311 0.10 1.24 -4.71
C GLY A 311 1.45 1.90 -5.01
N VAL A 312 2.33 1.94 -4.02
CA VAL A 312 3.66 2.55 -4.13
C VAL A 312 4.74 1.59 -3.63
N LEU A 313 5.75 1.38 -4.46
CA LEU A 313 6.90 0.52 -4.16
C LEU A 313 8.15 1.38 -3.93
N ALA A 314 8.53 1.56 -2.66
CA ALA A 314 9.77 2.20 -2.29
C ALA A 314 10.90 1.16 -2.28
N VAL A 315 11.81 1.23 -3.26
CA VAL A 315 12.90 0.24 -3.42
C VAL A 315 14.12 0.67 -2.62
N ASN A 316 14.70 -0.22 -1.82
CA ASN A 316 15.92 0.10 -1.08
C ASN A 316 17.16 -0.05 -1.99
N PRO A 317 17.81 1.03 -2.43
CA PRO A 317 19.01 0.92 -3.25
C PRO A 317 20.22 0.39 -2.48
N ARG A 318 20.16 0.40 -1.14
CA ARG A 318 21.21 -0.08 -0.24
C ARG A 318 20.97 -1.52 0.24
N ALA A 319 19.93 -2.17 -0.27
CA ALA A 319 19.62 -3.53 0.17
C ALA A 319 20.75 -4.50 -0.17
N VAL A 320 20.96 -5.49 0.69
CA VAL A 320 21.86 -6.63 0.41
C VAL A 320 21.41 -7.34 -0.88
N ASN A 321 20.10 -7.46 -1.09
CA ASN A 321 19.50 -7.91 -2.35
C ASN A 321 18.50 -6.85 -2.85
N PRO A 322 18.93 -5.90 -3.70
CA PRO A 322 18.02 -4.90 -4.24
C PRO A 322 17.01 -5.53 -5.21
N LEU A 323 15.81 -4.97 -5.24
CA LEU A 323 14.76 -5.39 -6.14
C LEU A 323 15.07 -4.86 -7.57
N TYR A 324 15.24 -5.75 -8.55
CA TYR A 324 15.49 -5.35 -9.94
C TYR A 324 14.18 -5.15 -10.72
N VAL A 325 14.26 -4.46 -11.86
CA VAL A 325 13.10 -3.92 -12.60
C VAL A 325 12.01 -4.97 -12.91
N PRO A 326 12.32 -6.14 -13.49
CA PRO A 326 11.32 -7.20 -13.67
C PRO A 326 10.55 -7.63 -12.41
N LEU A 327 11.20 -7.73 -11.25
CA LEU A 327 10.49 -8.04 -9.99
C LEU A 327 9.61 -6.87 -9.53
N GLN A 328 10.09 -5.63 -9.73
CA GLN A 328 9.29 -4.43 -9.44
C GLN A 328 8.00 -4.44 -10.27
N HIS A 329 8.11 -4.69 -11.58
CA HIS A 329 6.95 -4.78 -12.46
C HIS A 329 6.00 -5.91 -12.06
N GLY A 330 6.53 -7.10 -11.71
CA GLY A 330 5.71 -8.23 -11.28
C GLY A 330 4.91 -7.92 -10.01
N LEU A 331 5.53 -7.33 -8.98
CA LEU A 331 4.84 -6.95 -7.73
C LEU A 331 3.82 -5.81 -7.92
N MET A 332 4.07 -4.95 -8.91
CA MET A 332 3.18 -3.83 -9.25
C MET A 332 2.15 -4.17 -10.32
N LYS A 333 2.13 -5.40 -10.83
CA LYS A 333 1.16 -5.84 -11.84
C LYS A 333 -0.25 -5.87 -11.25
N MET A 334 -1.15 -5.13 -11.89
CA MET A 334 -2.57 -5.08 -11.54
C MET A 334 -3.50 -5.59 -12.62
N VAL A 335 -3.03 -5.64 -13.87
CA VAL A 335 -3.80 -6.03 -15.05
C VAL A 335 -2.91 -7.00 -15.83
N ASP A 336 -3.43 -8.17 -16.16
CA ASP A 336 -2.78 -9.12 -17.05
C ASP A 336 -3.31 -9.00 -18.47
N ALA A 337 -2.71 -8.08 -19.22
CA ALA A 337 -3.06 -7.84 -20.60
C ALA A 337 -1.83 -7.59 -21.46
N PRO A 338 -1.91 -7.89 -22.76
CA PRO A 338 -0.82 -7.62 -23.68
C PRO A 338 -0.50 -6.12 -23.73
N PRO A 339 0.78 -5.76 -23.94
CA PRO A 339 1.16 -4.37 -24.12
C PRO A 339 0.46 -3.79 -25.34
N LEU A 340 -0.04 -2.56 -25.20
CA LEU A 340 -0.66 -1.83 -26.31
C LEU A 340 0.39 -1.53 -27.39
N SER A 341 0.03 -1.74 -28.65
CA SER A 341 0.77 -1.15 -29.76
C SER A 341 0.73 0.38 -29.66
N LEU A 342 1.70 1.07 -30.29
CA LEU A 342 1.72 2.53 -30.31
C LEU A 342 0.40 3.12 -30.81
N LYS A 343 -0.22 2.48 -31.79
CA LYS A 343 -1.52 2.88 -32.34
C LYS A 343 -2.65 2.70 -31.33
N GLU A 344 -2.71 1.56 -30.66
CA GLU A 344 -3.74 1.33 -29.63
C GLU A 344 -3.59 2.30 -28.46
N ALA A 345 -2.36 2.57 -28.02
CA ALA A 345 -2.09 3.57 -26.99
C ALA A 345 -2.52 4.98 -27.42
N TRP A 346 -2.31 5.34 -28.69
CA TRP A 346 -2.75 6.61 -29.26
C TRP A 346 -4.28 6.71 -29.35
N ASP A 347 -4.94 5.67 -29.86
CA ASP A 347 -6.41 5.61 -29.95
C ASP A 347 -7.04 5.68 -28.55
N LEU A 348 -6.42 5.01 -27.57
CA LEU A 348 -6.82 5.10 -26.17
C LEU A 348 -6.70 6.53 -25.63
N LYS A 349 -5.59 7.22 -25.94
CA LYS A 349 -5.38 8.60 -25.51
C LYS A 349 -6.39 9.57 -26.14
N ASN A 350 -6.74 9.36 -27.40
CA ASN A 350 -7.81 10.11 -28.08
C ASN A 350 -9.15 9.93 -27.37
N ARG A 351 -9.53 8.70 -27.02
CA ARG A 351 -10.77 8.42 -26.28
C ARG A 351 -10.77 9.08 -24.91
N GLU A 352 -9.66 8.99 -24.17
CA GLU A 352 -9.49 9.67 -22.88
C GLU A 352 -9.72 11.18 -23.00
N LEU A 353 -9.06 11.82 -23.97
CA LEU A 353 -9.20 13.25 -24.22
C LEU A 353 -10.61 13.62 -24.65
N LYS A 354 -11.28 12.79 -25.46
CA LYS A 354 -12.68 12.99 -25.85
C LYS A 354 -13.63 12.93 -24.67
N MET A 355 -13.41 12.02 -23.72
CA MET A 355 -14.20 11.98 -22.49
C MET A 355 -14.02 13.24 -21.64
N ILE A 356 -12.79 13.75 -21.53
CA ILE A 356 -12.46 14.92 -20.71
C ILE A 356 -12.95 16.23 -21.36
N LEU A 357 -12.74 16.38 -22.67
CA LEU A 357 -13.00 17.60 -23.42
C LEU A 357 -14.38 17.62 -24.10
N GLY A 358 -15.08 16.50 -24.06
CA GLY A 358 -16.40 16.30 -24.67
C GLY A 358 -16.39 16.24 -26.19
N GLU A 359 -17.57 16.35 -26.78
CA GLU A 359 -17.82 16.22 -28.23
C GLU A 359 -17.07 17.24 -29.11
N GLY A 360 -16.57 18.33 -28.51
CA GLY A 360 -15.77 19.34 -29.22
C GLY A 360 -14.36 18.88 -29.58
N TYR A 361 -13.86 17.81 -28.93
CA TYR A 361 -12.55 17.26 -29.22
C TYR A 361 -12.55 16.46 -30.52
N LYS A 362 -11.72 16.88 -31.47
CA LYS A 362 -11.44 16.13 -32.69
C LYS A 362 -10.29 15.17 -32.43
N GLU A 363 -10.58 13.88 -32.52
CA GLU A 363 -9.58 12.82 -32.43
C GLU A 363 -8.45 13.08 -33.42
N GLN A 364 -7.21 12.96 -32.94
CA GLN A 364 -6.03 13.21 -33.76
C GLN A 364 -5.64 11.94 -34.51
N PRO A 365 -5.29 12.01 -35.81
CA PRO A 365 -4.82 10.83 -36.53
C PRO A 365 -3.51 10.31 -35.93
N PHE A 366 -3.27 9.00 -36.00
CA PHE A 366 -2.01 8.40 -35.55
C PHE A 366 -0.84 8.99 -36.36
N PRO A 367 0.21 9.53 -35.71
CA PRO A 367 1.37 10.09 -36.41
C PRO A 367 2.10 8.98 -37.18
N HIS A 368 2.40 9.24 -38.45
CA HIS A 368 3.05 8.31 -39.36
C HIS A 368 4.54 8.13 -39.08
#